data_AF-A0AAW5I931-F1
#
_entry.id   AF-A0AAW5I931-F1
#
_cell.length_a   1.000
_cell.length_b   1.000
_cell.length_c   1.000
_cell.angle_alpha   90.00
_cell.angle_beta   90.00
_cell.angle_gamma   90.00
#
_symmetry.space_group_name_H-M   'P 1'
#
loop_
_entity.id
_entity.type
_entity.pdbx_description
1 polymer ?
#
loop_
_entity_poly.entity_id
_entity_poly.type
_entity_poly.pdbx_seq_one_letter_code
_entity_poly.pdbx_strand_id
1 'polypeptide(L)'
;MAFISENNLAALIGTSNRTVQTWGKNGLYPLHQQNGAWGFDMEELKSIPEVEAMLQSNWEAESAVTPVRQFNSIELFAGGGGLALGMSLAGFHHVLLNEFETAACKTLKTNKPEWNVIEGDVRHIDFTPLRGKIDFLSGGFPCQAFSYAGKGAGFNDTRGTLFFELARAVKEIQPKVFMGENVKGLISHENGRTFETIKNTIAELGYTLVEPRVLRAIMYQVPQKRERLILIAIRNDIAQNVEFHWPTPYHEVLTLRDALYKSVIYENDVPVSEGAQYPEKKKRVLAMVPQGGDWRNLPEEVAKDYMGGSWLLGGGKTGMARRLSLDEPSLTLTCSPCQKQTERCHPLETRPLSVREYARIQTFPDNWAFQGSMSDKYKQIGNAVPVNLAWAVGRSLIRLFNDIQRIMPENTQNCTEAVREIMHKQSLLEVVKDRNTQTSTVTNKYHELNFLDLFDQYALNSITDNSMLHDDINWEKYGGKPQQAAMVDETKNVLISLVKKDNEKMFLDGSATIYYTGKKFPTSVALNKLFYFMPYIKGKGVRDLFFIKIARLGYRKEGTAEEDRNDLRLVFEVEFVKQLFEDYKPVELKIWQTFTDTTVDKLINK
;
A
#
# COMPACT_ATOMS: atom_id res chain seq x y z
N MET A 1 -22.64 -32.96 -18.58
CA MET A 1 -22.82 -32.67 -17.14
C MET A 1 -21.46 -32.28 -16.60
N ALA A 2 -21.35 -31.14 -15.93
CA ALA A 2 -20.08 -30.68 -15.37
C ALA A 2 -19.81 -31.47 -14.09
N PHE A 3 -18.74 -32.27 -14.06
CA PHE A 3 -18.36 -33.10 -12.92
C PHE A 3 -17.33 -32.39 -12.05
N ILE A 4 -17.49 -32.46 -10.73
CA ILE A 4 -16.50 -31.95 -9.77
C ILE A 4 -16.09 -33.03 -8.77
N SER A 5 -14.78 -33.26 -8.64
CA SER A 5 -14.24 -34.24 -7.68
C SER A 5 -14.47 -33.79 -6.24
N GLU A 6 -14.51 -34.73 -5.30
CA GLU A 6 -14.66 -34.41 -3.87
C GLU A 6 -13.59 -33.40 -3.37
N ASN A 7 -12.35 -33.57 -3.83
CA ASN A 7 -11.23 -32.70 -3.45
C ASN A 7 -11.35 -31.30 -4.07
N ASN A 8 -11.85 -31.19 -5.30
CA ASN A 8 -12.03 -29.91 -5.98
C ASN A 8 -13.25 -29.17 -5.42
N LEU A 9 -14.32 -29.87 -5.08
CA LEU A 9 -15.46 -29.26 -4.39
C LEU A 9 -15.06 -28.75 -3.01
N ALA A 10 -14.30 -29.54 -2.24
CA ALA A 10 -13.77 -29.12 -0.94
C ALA A 10 -12.88 -27.87 -1.08
N ALA A 11 -12.05 -27.81 -2.13
CA ALA A 11 -11.22 -26.65 -2.45
C ALA A 11 -12.05 -25.41 -2.80
N LEU A 12 -13.08 -25.58 -3.63
CA LEU A 12 -13.95 -24.51 -4.12
C LEU A 12 -14.67 -23.80 -2.96
N ILE A 13 -15.26 -24.58 -2.05
CA ILE A 13 -16.08 -24.06 -0.94
C ILE A 13 -15.26 -23.77 0.33
N GLY A 14 -13.96 -24.12 0.32
CA GLY A 14 -13.05 -23.86 1.44
C GLY A 14 -13.29 -24.74 2.67
N THR A 15 -13.71 -25.99 2.48
CA THR A 15 -13.92 -26.97 3.56
C THR A 15 -12.92 -28.13 3.50
N SER A 16 -13.01 -29.06 4.45
CA SER A 16 -12.15 -30.25 4.47
C SER A 16 -12.66 -31.32 3.49
N ASN A 17 -11.74 -32.06 2.85
CA ASN A 17 -12.12 -33.20 1.98
C ASN A 17 -12.99 -34.22 2.73
N ARG A 18 -12.71 -34.44 4.03
CA ARG A 18 -13.50 -35.33 4.89
C ARG A 18 -14.95 -34.88 5.02
N THR A 19 -15.20 -33.58 5.05
CA THR A 19 -16.56 -33.01 5.13
C THR A 19 -17.33 -33.37 3.86
N VAL A 20 -16.75 -33.10 2.70
CA VAL A 20 -17.38 -33.40 1.39
C VAL A 20 -17.59 -34.91 1.20
N GLN A 21 -16.62 -35.73 1.56
CA GLN A 21 -16.75 -37.20 1.55
C GLN A 21 -17.89 -37.69 2.44
N THR A 22 -18.12 -37.03 3.58
CA THR A 22 -19.22 -37.35 4.49
C THR A 22 -20.57 -37.01 3.85
N TRP A 23 -20.66 -35.93 3.06
CA TRP A 23 -21.88 -35.60 2.33
C TRP A 23 -22.26 -36.67 1.32
N GLY A 24 -21.29 -37.14 0.51
CA GLY A 24 -21.51 -38.25 -0.42
C GLY A 24 -21.89 -39.54 0.30
N LYS A 25 -21.16 -39.91 1.36
CA LYS A 25 -21.43 -41.13 2.15
C LYS A 25 -22.80 -41.13 2.82
N ASN A 26 -23.26 -39.98 3.31
CA ASN A 26 -24.56 -39.84 3.97
C ASN A 26 -25.70 -39.64 2.96
N GLY A 27 -25.42 -39.59 1.66
CA GLY A 27 -26.43 -39.36 0.61
C GLY A 27 -27.02 -37.95 0.61
N LEU A 28 -26.33 -36.96 1.19
CA LEU A 28 -26.76 -35.56 1.13
C LEU A 28 -26.72 -35.04 -0.31
N TYR A 29 -25.71 -35.46 -1.07
CA TYR A 29 -25.61 -35.24 -2.51
C TYR A 29 -25.25 -36.58 -3.20
N PRO A 30 -25.77 -36.86 -4.41
CA PRO A 30 -25.48 -38.11 -5.11
C PRO A 30 -24.00 -38.22 -5.49
N LEU A 31 -23.36 -39.31 -5.07
CA LEU A 31 -21.94 -39.55 -5.34
C LEU A 31 -21.78 -40.35 -6.64
N HIS A 32 -20.95 -39.85 -7.54
CA HIS A 32 -20.67 -40.44 -8.85
C HIS A 32 -19.18 -40.76 -9.01
N GLN A 33 -18.86 -41.69 -9.91
CA GLN A 33 -17.49 -42.02 -10.27
C GLN A 33 -17.23 -41.71 -11.75
N GLN A 34 -16.26 -40.85 -12.03
CA GLN A 34 -15.85 -40.51 -13.39
C GLN A 34 -14.32 -40.50 -13.50
N ASN A 35 -13.80 -41.18 -14.54
CA ASN A 35 -12.35 -41.30 -14.79
C ASN A 35 -11.54 -41.77 -13.56
N GLY A 36 -12.13 -42.65 -12.74
CA GLY A 36 -11.49 -43.17 -11.52
C GLY A 36 -11.54 -42.24 -10.30
N ALA A 37 -12.09 -41.04 -10.43
CA ALA A 37 -12.30 -40.10 -9.32
C ALA A 37 -13.75 -40.14 -8.83
N TRP A 38 -13.93 -40.06 -7.51
CA TRP A 38 -15.24 -39.84 -6.89
C TRP A 38 -15.57 -38.35 -6.83
N GLY A 39 -16.84 -38.02 -7.04
CA GLY A 39 -17.31 -36.64 -7.10
C GLY A 39 -18.81 -36.53 -7.32
N PHE A 40 -19.23 -35.39 -7.84
CA PHE A 40 -20.63 -34.99 -7.94
C PHE A 40 -20.90 -34.37 -9.31
N ASP A 41 -22.14 -34.47 -9.80
CA ASP A 41 -22.61 -33.61 -10.87
C ASP A 41 -22.88 -32.21 -10.29
N MET A 42 -22.34 -31.17 -10.90
CA MET A 42 -22.55 -29.79 -10.45
C MET A 42 -24.03 -29.40 -10.46
N GLU A 43 -24.85 -29.94 -11.37
CA GLU A 43 -26.29 -29.65 -11.43
C GLU A 43 -27.04 -30.12 -10.17
N GLU A 44 -26.52 -31.14 -9.48
CA GLU A 44 -27.07 -31.68 -8.23
C GLU A 44 -26.62 -30.88 -6.99
N LEU A 45 -25.66 -29.98 -7.16
CA LEU A 45 -25.06 -29.17 -6.10
C LEU A 45 -25.56 -27.71 -6.09
N LYS A 46 -26.65 -27.39 -6.79
CA LYS A 46 -27.18 -26.01 -6.90
C LYS A 46 -27.50 -25.33 -5.57
N SER A 47 -27.71 -26.08 -4.49
CA SER A 47 -27.88 -25.51 -3.14
C SER A 47 -26.58 -24.95 -2.54
N ILE A 48 -25.43 -25.20 -3.16
CA ILE A 48 -24.13 -24.65 -2.77
C ILE A 48 -23.91 -23.34 -3.53
N PRO A 49 -23.82 -22.18 -2.85
CA PRO A 49 -23.76 -20.87 -3.51
C PRO A 49 -22.61 -20.73 -4.51
N GLU A 50 -21.42 -21.26 -4.20
CA GLU A 50 -20.29 -21.21 -5.14
C GLU A 50 -20.54 -22.02 -6.41
N VAL A 51 -21.24 -23.16 -6.32
CA VAL A 51 -21.58 -23.99 -7.48
C VAL A 51 -22.69 -23.34 -8.29
N GLU A 52 -23.73 -22.82 -7.64
CA GLU A 52 -24.80 -22.08 -8.32
C GLU A 52 -24.22 -20.89 -9.10
N ALA A 53 -23.31 -20.12 -8.50
CA ALA A 53 -22.66 -18.99 -9.16
C ALA A 53 -21.82 -19.41 -10.39
N MET A 54 -21.19 -20.59 -10.35
CA MET A 54 -20.47 -21.13 -11.51
C MET A 54 -21.41 -21.58 -12.64
N LEU A 55 -22.54 -22.20 -12.29
CA LEU A 55 -23.56 -22.64 -13.26
C LEU A 55 -24.30 -21.48 -13.91
N GLN A 56 -24.54 -20.39 -13.17
CA GLN A 56 -25.21 -19.18 -13.66
C GLN A 56 -24.23 -18.11 -14.16
N SER A 57 -22.96 -18.47 -14.34
CA SER A 57 -21.93 -17.51 -14.70
C SER A 57 -22.18 -16.86 -16.06
N ASN A 58 -21.79 -15.59 -16.17
CA ASN A 58 -21.78 -14.85 -17.42
C ASN A 58 -20.33 -14.59 -17.91
N TRP A 59 -19.43 -15.51 -17.58
CA TRP A 59 -17.99 -15.37 -17.77
C TRP A 59 -17.60 -14.90 -19.18
N GLU A 60 -18.15 -15.56 -20.21
CA GLU A 60 -17.82 -15.31 -21.61
C GLU A 60 -18.21 -13.90 -22.05
N ALA A 61 -19.42 -13.45 -21.70
CA ALA A 61 -19.87 -12.10 -22.01
C ALA A 61 -19.07 -11.05 -21.23
N GLU A 62 -18.79 -11.31 -19.96
CA GLU A 62 -17.94 -10.43 -19.15
C GLU A 62 -16.51 -10.38 -19.72
N SER A 63 -16.01 -11.46 -20.33
CA SER A 63 -14.65 -11.57 -20.90
C SER A 63 -14.50 -10.78 -22.20
N ALA A 64 -15.60 -10.53 -22.90
CA ALA A 64 -15.64 -9.71 -24.11
C ALA A 64 -15.73 -8.18 -23.82
N VAL A 65 -15.84 -7.77 -22.55
CA VAL A 65 -15.93 -6.35 -22.18
C VAL A 65 -14.65 -5.62 -22.54
N THR A 66 -14.78 -4.54 -23.32
CA THR A 66 -13.70 -3.62 -23.66
C THR A 66 -13.98 -2.22 -23.13
N PRO A 67 -12.95 -1.41 -22.84
CA PRO A 67 -13.13 -0.04 -22.44
C PRO A 67 -13.67 0.82 -23.59
N VAL A 68 -14.61 1.73 -23.29
CA VAL A 68 -15.17 2.67 -24.29
C VAL A 68 -14.24 3.83 -24.65
N ARG A 69 -13.20 4.04 -23.84
CA ARG A 69 -12.07 4.93 -24.11
C ARG A 69 -10.85 4.47 -23.32
N GLN A 70 -9.70 5.06 -23.56
CA GLN A 70 -8.54 4.79 -22.71
C GLN A 70 -8.79 5.33 -21.28
N PHE A 71 -8.73 4.46 -20.28
CA PHE A 71 -8.80 4.82 -18.86
C PHE A 71 -7.39 4.83 -18.26
N ASN A 72 -6.96 5.99 -17.78
CA ASN A 72 -5.64 6.16 -17.19
C ASN A 72 -5.60 5.56 -15.79
N SER A 73 -4.62 4.69 -15.53
CA SER A 73 -4.43 4.05 -14.24
C SER A 73 -3.05 4.28 -13.64
N ILE A 74 -2.98 4.19 -12.32
CA ILE A 74 -1.72 4.11 -11.57
C ILE A 74 -1.79 2.90 -10.66
N GLU A 75 -0.66 2.20 -10.52
CA GLU A 75 -0.52 1.12 -9.56
C GLU A 75 0.61 1.39 -8.56
N LEU A 76 0.29 1.31 -7.27
CA LEU A 76 1.26 1.38 -6.18
C LEU A 76 1.58 -0.03 -5.68
N PHE A 77 2.81 -0.25 -5.24
CA PHE A 77 3.27 -1.55 -4.74
C PHE A 77 3.16 -2.67 -5.80
N ALA A 78 3.55 -2.35 -7.04
CA ALA A 78 3.29 -3.19 -8.21
C ALA A 78 3.94 -4.60 -8.16
N GLY A 79 4.98 -4.78 -7.35
CA GLY A 79 5.69 -6.04 -7.17
C GLY A 79 6.15 -6.63 -8.50
N GLY A 80 6.05 -7.95 -8.62
CA GLY A 80 6.36 -8.66 -9.87
C GLY A 80 5.39 -8.39 -11.04
N GLY A 81 4.36 -7.55 -10.84
CA GLY A 81 3.43 -7.12 -11.87
C GLY A 81 2.15 -7.95 -12.03
N GLY A 82 1.79 -8.78 -11.05
CA GLY A 82 0.60 -9.66 -11.17
C GLY A 82 -0.72 -8.87 -11.27
N LEU A 83 -0.91 -7.90 -10.38
CA LEU A 83 -2.07 -7.00 -10.40
C LEU A 83 -2.02 -6.08 -11.62
N ALA A 84 -0.89 -5.39 -11.83
CA ALA A 84 -0.67 -4.51 -12.98
C ALA A 84 -0.96 -5.19 -14.31
N LEU A 85 -0.44 -6.41 -14.53
CA LEU A 85 -0.65 -7.15 -15.75
C LEU A 85 -2.13 -7.51 -15.93
N GLY A 86 -2.80 -8.01 -14.88
CA GLY A 86 -4.24 -8.32 -14.96
C GLY A 86 -5.09 -7.09 -15.28
N MET A 87 -4.79 -5.94 -14.67
CA MET A 87 -5.47 -4.68 -14.97
C MET A 87 -5.21 -4.18 -16.39
N SER A 88 -3.97 -4.32 -16.87
CA SER A 88 -3.61 -3.97 -18.24
C SER A 88 -4.30 -4.88 -19.27
N LEU A 89 -4.38 -6.20 -19.00
CA LEU A 89 -5.11 -7.16 -19.83
C LEU A 89 -6.62 -6.88 -19.86
N ALA A 90 -7.18 -6.28 -18.81
CA ALA A 90 -8.57 -5.85 -18.80
C ALA A 90 -8.81 -4.59 -19.66
N GLY A 91 -7.75 -3.83 -19.97
CA GLY A 91 -7.82 -2.64 -20.82
C GLY A 91 -7.44 -1.32 -20.13
N PHE A 92 -6.97 -1.34 -18.89
CA PHE A 92 -6.44 -0.14 -18.24
C PHE A 92 -5.09 0.28 -18.83
N HIS A 93 -4.88 1.58 -18.94
CA HIS A 93 -3.61 2.16 -19.39
C HIS A 93 -2.82 2.71 -18.22
N HIS A 94 -1.79 1.98 -17.79
CA HIS A 94 -0.91 2.42 -16.71
C HIS A 94 -0.05 3.60 -17.14
N VAL A 95 -0.34 4.77 -16.61
CA VAL A 95 0.50 5.96 -16.83
C VAL A 95 1.75 5.94 -15.95
N LEU A 96 1.67 5.28 -14.79
CA LEU A 96 2.72 5.20 -13.80
C LEU A 96 2.56 3.95 -12.92
N LEU A 97 3.65 3.28 -12.59
CA LEU A 97 3.71 2.27 -11.55
C LEU A 97 4.79 2.64 -10.53
N ASN A 98 4.51 2.41 -9.25
CA ASN A 98 5.51 2.51 -8.19
C ASN A 98 5.83 1.14 -7.59
N GLU A 99 7.12 0.85 -7.46
CA GLU A 99 7.63 -0.33 -6.78
C GLU A 99 8.94 0.00 -6.06
N PHE A 100 9.13 -0.56 -4.86
CA PHE A 100 10.31 -0.30 -4.03
C PHE A 100 11.47 -1.25 -4.33
N GLU A 101 11.17 -2.51 -4.64
CA GLU A 101 12.18 -3.56 -4.81
C GLU A 101 12.79 -3.49 -6.22
N THR A 102 14.10 -3.26 -6.29
CA THR A 102 14.86 -3.15 -7.55
C THR A 102 14.65 -4.34 -8.50
N ALA A 103 14.62 -5.57 -7.98
CA ALA A 103 14.43 -6.77 -8.81
C ALA A 103 13.03 -6.78 -9.48
N ALA A 104 12.01 -6.37 -8.74
CA ALA A 104 10.65 -6.24 -9.23
C ALA A 104 10.52 -5.10 -10.27
N CYS A 105 11.14 -3.95 -10.01
CA CYS A 105 11.22 -2.85 -10.97
C CYS A 105 11.85 -3.28 -12.30
N LYS A 106 12.95 -4.05 -12.25
CA LYS A 106 13.59 -4.61 -13.45
C LYS A 106 12.67 -5.58 -14.18
N THR A 107 11.94 -6.44 -13.47
CA THR A 107 10.92 -7.32 -14.07
C THR A 107 9.87 -6.52 -14.83
N LEU A 108 9.28 -5.49 -14.21
CA LEU A 108 8.27 -4.65 -14.86
C LEU A 108 8.82 -3.99 -16.14
N LYS A 109 9.96 -3.31 -16.04
CA LYS A 109 10.60 -2.60 -17.17
C LYS A 109 11.03 -3.54 -18.30
N THR A 110 11.43 -4.77 -17.98
CA THR A 110 11.84 -5.77 -18.99
C THR A 110 10.65 -6.25 -19.82
N ASN A 111 9.52 -6.48 -19.15
CA ASN A 111 8.34 -7.05 -19.80
C ASN A 111 7.45 -5.99 -20.46
N LYS A 112 7.49 -4.77 -19.94
CA LYS A 112 6.71 -3.61 -20.40
C LYS A 112 7.59 -2.36 -20.43
N PRO A 113 8.49 -2.21 -21.42
CA PRO A 113 9.37 -1.06 -21.54
C PRO A 113 8.63 0.28 -21.65
N GLU A 114 7.38 0.24 -22.12
CA GLU A 114 6.50 1.40 -22.23
C GLU A 114 5.92 1.87 -20.89
N TRP A 115 6.01 1.05 -19.84
CA TRP A 115 5.51 1.43 -18.51
C TRP A 115 6.49 2.35 -17.78
N ASN A 116 5.97 3.48 -17.30
CA ASN A 116 6.74 4.38 -16.46
C ASN A 116 6.81 3.81 -15.03
N VAL A 117 7.94 3.19 -14.69
CA VAL A 117 8.16 2.58 -13.37
C VAL A 117 9.06 3.45 -12.52
N ILE A 118 8.50 4.01 -11.43
CA ILE A 118 9.26 4.67 -10.37
C ILE A 118 9.73 3.62 -9.39
N GLU A 119 11.05 3.39 -9.41
CA GLU A 119 11.76 2.59 -8.40
C GLU A 119 12.01 3.47 -7.18
N GLY A 120 11.29 3.22 -6.08
CA GLY A 120 11.44 4.04 -4.88
C GLY A 120 10.33 3.83 -3.87
N ASP A 121 10.53 4.42 -2.69
CA ASP A 121 9.55 4.41 -1.62
C ASP A 121 8.40 5.36 -1.94
N VAL A 122 7.18 4.84 -1.90
CA VAL A 122 5.94 5.58 -2.18
C VAL A 122 5.81 6.86 -1.34
N ARG A 123 6.38 6.88 -0.12
CA ARG A 123 6.34 8.01 0.82
C ARG A 123 6.98 9.28 0.28
N HIS A 124 7.90 9.14 -0.68
CA HIS A 124 8.66 10.26 -1.24
C HIS A 124 8.17 10.67 -2.63
N ILE A 125 7.04 10.14 -3.09
CA ILE A 125 6.47 10.46 -4.39
C ILE A 125 5.36 11.50 -4.23
N ASP A 126 5.55 12.67 -4.84
CA ASP A 126 4.53 13.70 -4.98
C ASP A 126 3.64 13.39 -6.18
N PHE A 127 2.38 13.01 -5.94
CA PHE A 127 1.42 12.69 -6.99
C PHE A 127 0.55 13.89 -7.38
N THR A 128 0.75 15.07 -6.78
CA THR A 128 -0.07 16.26 -7.07
C THR A 128 -0.08 16.70 -8.55
N PRO A 129 0.98 16.51 -9.37
CA PRO A 129 0.91 16.83 -10.80
C PRO A 129 -0.12 16.02 -11.59
N LEU A 130 -0.58 14.89 -11.05
CA LEU A 130 -1.56 13.99 -11.65
C LEU A 130 -2.99 14.23 -11.16
N ARG A 131 -3.21 15.25 -10.32
CA ARG A 131 -4.53 15.59 -9.77
C ARG A 131 -5.56 15.76 -10.89
N GLY A 132 -6.65 14.99 -10.81
CA GLY A 132 -7.75 15.04 -11.77
C GLY A 132 -7.46 14.44 -13.16
N LYS A 133 -6.32 13.77 -13.34
CA LYS A 133 -5.91 13.18 -14.65
C LYS A 133 -6.03 11.65 -14.72
N ILE A 134 -6.26 11.02 -13.57
CA ILE A 134 -6.25 9.57 -13.40
C ILE A 134 -7.67 9.07 -13.15
N ASP A 135 -8.08 8.07 -13.89
CA ASP A 135 -9.38 7.43 -13.71
C ASP A 135 -9.33 6.44 -12.55
N PHE A 136 -8.27 5.61 -12.50
CA PHE A 136 -8.16 4.47 -11.59
C PHE A 136 -6.83 4.45 -10.82
N LEU A 137 -6.87 4.21 -9.52
CA LEU A 137 -5.68 3.94 -8.69
C LEU A 137 -5.80 2.56 -8.03
N SER A 138 -4.85 1.66 -8.26
CA SER A 138 -4.75 0.36 -7.59
C SER A 138 -3.55 0.29 -6.64
N GLY A 139 -3.64 -0.55 -5.62
CA GLY A 139 -2.46 -0.93 -4.84
C GLY A 139 -2.65 -2.12 -3.90
N GLY A 140 -1.69 -3.04 -3.93
CA GLY A 140 -1.59 -4.17 -2.99
C GLY A 140 -0.67 -3.81 -1.82
N PHE A 141 -1.16 -3.03 -0.87
CA PHE A 141 -0.31 -2.48 0.20
C PHE A 141 0.16 -3.59 1.17
N PRO A 142 1.43 -3.58 1.60
CA PRO A 142 1.98 -4.64 2.44
C PRO A 142 1.22 -4.80 3.76
N CYS A 143 0.95 -6.05 4.12
CA CYS A 143 0.12 -6.41 5.27
C CYS A 143 0.89 -7.14 6.38
N GLN A 144 2.23 -7.07 6.39
CA GLN A 144 3.05 -7.88 7.30
C GLN A 144 2.76 -7.62 8.79
N ALA A 145 2.21 -6.44 9.13
CA ALA A 145 1.73 -6.12 10.47
C ALA A 145 0.40 -6.77 10.85
N PHE A 146 -0.44 -7.13 9.86
CA PHE A 146 -1.81 -7.62 10.05
C PHE A 146 -2.04 -9.09 9.64
N SER A 147 -1.00 -9.79 9.18
CA SER A 147 -1.08 -11.21 8.82
C SER A 147 -1.00 -12.13 10.04
N TYR A 148 -1.61 -13.32 9.99
CA TYR A 148 -1.56 -14.34 11.05
C TYR A 148 -0.11 -14.77 11.42
N ALA A 149 0.84 -14.58 10.51
CA ALA A 149 2.27 -14.88 10.69
C ALA A 149 3.09 -13.66 11.18
N GLY A 150 2.50 -12.47 11.29
CA GLY A 150 3.13 -11.26 11.80
C GLY A 150 2.94 -11.09 13.32
N LYS A 151 3.70 -10.19 13.95
CA LYS A 151 3.60 -9.90 15.40
C LYS A 151 2.30 -9.17 15.83
N GLY A 152 1.32 -9.04 14.94
CA GLY A 152 0.00 -8.44 15.23
C GLY A 152 0.05 -7.00 15.74
N ALA A 153 1.07 -6.23 15.36
CA ALA A 153 1.32 -4.88 15.88
C ALA A 153 0.45 -3.79 15.23
N GLY A 154 -0.39 -4.16 14.24
CA GLY A 154 -1.35 -3.25 13.63
C GLY A 154 -0.71 -2.02 12.98
N PHE A 155 -1.32 -0.84 13.20
CA PHE A 155 -0.84 0.45 12.68
C PHE A 155 0.37 1.03 13.44
N ASN A 156 0.80 0.41 14.53
CA ASN A 156 2.01 0.82 15.25
C ASN A 156 3.30 0.26 14.61
N ASP A 157 3.18 -0.59 13.59
CA ASP A 157 4.28 -1.05 12.73
C ASP A 157 4.38 -0.11 11.52
N THR A 158 5.60 0.33 11.17
CA THR A 158 5.89 1.19 10.00
C THR A 158 5.43 0.60 8.67
N ARG A 159 5.13 -0.70 8.61
CA ARG A 159 4.54 -1.37 7.44
C ARG A 159 3.02 -1.29 7.41
N GLY A 160 2.37 -1.16 8.57
CA GLY A 160 0.92 -0.96 8.68
C GLY A 160 0.48 0.44 8.23
N THR A 161 1.40 1.40 8.22
CA THR A 161 1.14 2.77 7.78
C THR A 161 1.09 2.94 6.26
N LEU A 162 1.47 1.92 5.46
CA LEU A 162 1.46 2.01 4.00
C LEU A 162 0.06 2.13 3.38
N PHE A 163 -0.99 1.73 4.11
CA PHE A 163 -2.37 2.09 3.76
C PHE A 163 -2.56 3.62 3.73
N PHE A 164 -1.98 4.35 4.67
CA PHE A 164 -2.09 5.82 4.70
C PHE A 164 -1.33 6.48 3.55
N GLU A 165 -0.30 5.82 3.00
CA GLU A 165 0.36 6.31 1.78
C GLU A 165 -0.48 6.09 0.53
N LEU A 166 -1.21 4.96 0.45
CA LEU A 166 -2.25 4.79 -0.57
C LEU A 166 -3.33 5.88 -0.42
N ALA A 167 -3.80 6.14 0.81
CA ALA A 167 -4.76 7.20 1.09
C ALA A 167 -4.24 8.60 0.73
N ARG A 168 -2.96 8.89 0.98
CA ARG A 168 -2.28 10.13 0.56
C ARG A 168 -2.29 10.25 -0.96
N ALA A 169 -1.91 9.21 -1.68
CA ALA A 169 -1.94 9.19 -3.14
C ALA A 169 -3.38 9.41 -3.67
N VAL A 170 -4.40 8.77 -3.08
CA VAL A 170 -5.82 9.03 -3.42
C VAL A 170 -6.18 10.51 -3.20
N LYS A 171 -5.74 11.13 -2.11
CA LYS A 171 -5.99 12.54 -1.81
C LYS A 171 -5.30 13.50 -2.79
N GLU A 172 -4.10 13.15 -3.23
CA GLU A 172 -3.32 13.94 -4.19
C GLU A 172 -3.86 13.82 -5.62
N ILE A 173 -4.13 12.59 -6.05
CA ILE A 173 -4.56 12.24 -7.41
C ILE A 173 -6.05 12.53 -7.64
N GLN A 174 -6.89 12.27 -6.63
CA GLN A 174 -8.35 12.32 -6.71
C GLN A 174 -8.93 11.46 -7.86
N PRO A 175 -8.61 10.14 -7.93
CA PRO A 175 -9.13 9.27 -8.97
C PRO A 175 -10.65 9.11 -8.91
N LYS A 176 -11.28 8.59 -9.96
CA LYS A 176 -12.73 8.31 -9.93
C LYS A 176 -13.04 7.08 -9.07
N VAL A 177 -12.17 6.08 -9.18
CA VAL A 177 -12.23 4.84 -8.40
C VAL A 177 -10.83 4.49 -7.92
N PHE A 178 -10.71 3.98 -6.70
CA PHE A 178 -9.49 3.29 -6.29
C PHE A 178 -9.77 1.90 -5.73
N MET A 179 -8.77 1.04 -5.84
CA MET A 179 -8.81 -0.34 -5.38
C MET A 179 -7.65 -0.61 -4.42
N GLY A 180 -7.99 -1.18 -3.26
CA GLY A 180 -7.03 -1.81 -2.36
C GLY A 180 -7.10 -3.32 -2.48
N GLU A 181 -5.96 -4.00 -2.61
CA GLU A 181 -5.85 -5.45 -2.48
C GLU A 181 -5.14 -5.80 -1.16
N ASN A 182 -5.63 -6.85 -0.49
CA ASN A 182 -4.98 -7.36 0.70
C ASN A 182 -5.32 -8.85 1.00
N VAL A 183 -4.71 -9.40 2.04
CA VAL A 183 -5.00 -10.72 2.59
C VAL A 183 -6.33 -10.74 3.36
N LYS A 184 -7.02 -11.88 3.34
CA LYS A 184 -8.28 -12.12 4.07
C LYS A 184 -8.22 -11.76 5.57
N GLY A 185 -7.06 -11.96 6.20
CA GLY A 185 -6.87 -11.74 7.64
C GLY A 185 -7.10 -10.29 8.09
N LEU A 186 -7.07 -9.32 7.17
CA LEU A 186 -7.28 -7.90 7.47
C LEU A 186 -8.65 -7.62 8.12
N ILE A 187 -9.71 -8.33 7.70
CA ILE A 187 -11.08 -8.13 8.23
C ILE A 187 -11.13 -8.45 9.73
N SER A 188 -10.48 -9.53 10.15
CA SER A 188 -10.50 -10.01 11.53
C SER A 188 -9.44 -9.37 12.43
N HIS A 189 -8.58 -8.50 11.89
CA HIS A 189 -7.46 -7.96 12.63
C HIS A 189 -7.92 -7.00 13.74
N GLU A 190 -7.32 -7.12 14.94
CA GLU A 190 -7.68 -6.32 16.12
C GLU A 190 -9.19 -6.27 16.43
N ASN A 191 -9.87 -7.41 16.34
CA ASN A 191 -11.33 -7.51 16.52
C ASN A 191 -12.12 -6.56 15.59
N GLY A 192 -11.60 -6.28 14.39
CA GLY A 192 -12.24 -5.45 13.37
C GLY A 192 -11.84 -3.96 13.40
N ARG A 193 -11.10 -3.49 14.42
CA ARG A 193 -10.74 -2.05 14.53
C ARG A 193 -9.94 -1.55 13.34
N THR A 194 -8.99 -2.34 12.84
CA THR A 194 -8.16 -1.96 11.69
C THR A 194 -9.01 -1.72 10.44
N PHE A 195 -10.00 -2.57 10.23
CA PHE A 195 -10.90 -2.48 9.09
C PHE A 195 -11.85 -1.28 9.19
N GLU A 196 -12.36 -0.98 10.39
CA GLU A 196 -13.15 0.23 10.63
C GLU A 196 -12.34 1.51 10.40
N THR A 197 -11.07 1.56 10.81
CA THR A 197 -10.17 2.68 10.47
C THR A 197 -10.05 2.87 8.96
N ILE A 198 -9.88 1.77 8.21
CA ILE A 198 -9.84 1.83 6.74
C ILE A 198 -11.13 2.43 6.20
N LYS A 199 -12.31 1.92 6.62
CA LYS A 199 -13.60 2.46 6.18
C LYS A 199 -13.74 3.96 6.45
N ASN A 200 -13.39 4.39 7.66
CA ASN A 200 -13.46 5.80 8.07
C ASN A 200 -12.52 6.67 7.23
N THR A 201 -11.27 6.23 6.99
CA THR A 201 -10.34 6.96 6.12
C THR A 201 -10.88 7.07 4.69
N ILE A 202 -11.47 6.00 4.13
CA ILE A 202 -12.08 6.04 2.79
C ILE A 202 -13.23 7.07 2.74
N ALA A 203 -14.08 7.10 3.76
CA ALA A 203 -15.17 8.08 3.86
C ALA A 203 -14.64 9.52 3.99
N GLU A 204 -13.62 9.76 4.82
CA GLU A 204 -12.97 11.07 4.98
C GLU A 204 -12.31 11.59 3.70
N LEU A 205 -11.85 10.68 2.83
CA LEU A 205 -11.30 11.03 1.51
C LEU A 205 -12.40 11.44 0.50
N GLY A 206 -13.68 11.27 0.84
CA GLY A 206 -14.79 11.55 -0.06
C GLY A 206 -15.14 10.41 -1.01
N TYR A 207 -14.97 9.15 -0.58
CA TYR A 207 -15.29 7.96 -1.36
C TYR A 207 -16.27 7.05 -0.63
N THR A 208 -17.12 6.40 -1.41
CA THR A 208 -18.06 5.37 -0.97
C THR A 208 -17.41 4.01 -1.19
N LEU A 209 -17.25 3.25 -0.12
CA LEU A 209 -16.74 1.89 -0.16
C LEU A 209 -17.85 0.93 -0.60
N VAL A 210 -17.63 0.22 -1.71
CA VAL A 210 -18.46 -0.93 -2.08
C VAL A 210 -18.21 -2.05 -1.09
N GLU A 211 -19.26 -2.78 -0.70
CA GLU A 211 -19.17 -3.87 0.27
C GLU A 211 -17.97 -4.79 -0.02
N PRO A 212 -16.94 -4.80 0.85
CA PRO A 212 -15.71 -5.54 0.59
C PRO A 212 -15.93 -7.03 0.43
N ARG A 213 -15.25 -7.65 -0.54
CA ARG A 213 -15.34 -9.10 -0.77
C ARG A 213 -14.00 -9.80 -0.70
N VAL A 214 -14.01 -10.98 -0.11
CA VAL A 214 -12.92 -11.95 -0.21
C VAL A 214 -13.16 -12.82 -1.43
N LEU A 215 -12.33 -12.66 -2.46
CA LEU A 215 -12.39 -13.46 -3.68
C LEU A 215 -11.46 -14.66 -3.56
N ARG A 216 -11.95 -15.83 -4.00
CA ARG A 216 -11.15 -17.05 -4.10
C ARG A 216 -10.65 -17.20 -5.53
N ALA A 217 -9.33 -17.16 -5.72
CA ALA A 217 -8.69 -17.24 -7.03
C ALA A 217 -9.11 -18.48 -7.83
N ILE A 218 -9.36 -19.61 -7.14
CA ILE A 218 -9.84 -20.87 -7.73
C ILE A 218 -11.09 -20.71 -8.61
N MET A 219 -11.89 -19.67 -8.37
CA MET A 219 -13.11 -19.36 -9.12
C MET A 219 -12.85 -18.52 -10.38
N TYR A 220 -11.61 -18.14 -10.71
CA TYR A 220 -11.30 -17.17 -11.77
C TYR A 220 -10.17 -17.66 -12.69
N GLN A 221 -10.25 -18.92 -13.15
CA GLN A 221 -9.21 -19.56 -13.96
C GLN A 221 -7.80 -19.53 -13.33
N VAL A 222 -7.72 -19.70 -12.01
CA VAL A 222 -6.44 -19.81 -11.29
C VAL A 222 -6.34 -21.19 -10.63
N PRO A 223 -5.33 -22.01 -10.96
CA PRO A 223 -5.16 -23.34 -10.38
C PRO A 223 -4.53 -23.30 -8.98
N GLN A 224 -5.06 -22.44 -8.11
CA GLN A 224 -4.53 -22.20 -6.76
C GLN A 224 -5.64 -21.84 -5.76
N LYS A 225 -5.57 -22.45 -4.58
CA LYS A 225 -6.35 -22.05 -3.39
C LYS A 225 -5.72 -20.79 -2.80
N ARG A 226 -6.13 -19.61 -3.27
CA ARG A 226 -5.67 -18.29 -2.79
C ARG A 226 -6.86 -17.37 -2.60
N GLU A 227 -6.97 -16.79 -1.41
CA GLU A 227 -8.03 -15.84 -1.08
C GLU A 227 -7.44 -14.43 -0.99
N ARG A 228 -8.18 -13.43 -1.50
CA ARG A 228 -7.81 -12.01 -1.44
C ARG A 228 -8.99 -11.12 -1.13
N LEU A 229 -8.79 -10.22 -0.18
CA LEU A 229 -9.72 -9.14 0.13
C LEU A 229 -9.52 -8.04 -0.91
N ILE A 230 -10.61 -7.68 -1.59
CA ILE A 230 -10.65 -6.58 -2.54
C ILE A 230 -11.52 -5.47 -1.96
N LEU A 231 -10.98 -4.27 -1.91
CA LEU A 231 -11.66 -3.04 -1.52
C LEU A 231 -11.83 -2.19 -2.77
N ILE A 232 -13.06 -1.86 -3.14
CA ILE A 232 -13.37 -0.93 -4.24
C ILE A 232 -14.05 0.30 -3.66
N ALA A 233 -13.49 1.47 -3.91
CA ALA A 233 -14.02 2.74 -3.43
C ALA A 233 -14.26 3.70 -4.59
N ILE A 234 -15.48 4.22 -4.68
CA ILE A 234 -15.95 5.08 -5.76
C ILE A 234 -16.12 6.50 -5.21
N ARG A 235 -15.65 7.53 -5.91
CA ARG A 235 -15.76 8.92 -5.45
C ARG A 235 -17.22 9.32 -5.25
N ASN A 236 -17.53 10.07 -4.19
CA ASN A 236 -18.91 10.29 -3.74
C ASN A 236 -19.82 10.98 -4.76
N ASP A 237 -19.27 11.86 -5.61
CA ASP A 237 -19.98 12.51 -6.72
C ASP A 237 -20.45 11.51 -7.79
N ILE A 238 -19.81 10.35 -7.87
CA ILE A 238 -20.09 9.29 -8.86
C ILE A 238 -20.93 8.18 -8.24
N ALA A 239 -20.62 7.79 -7.00
CA ALA A 239 -21.11 6.56 -6.36
C ALA A 239 -22.64 6.41 -6.31
N GLN A 240 -23.39 7.51 -6.30
CA GLN A 240 -24.86 7.47 -6.26
C GLN A 240 -25.50 7.11 -7.60
N ASN A 241 -24.76 7.22 -8.70
CA ASN A 241 -25.28 7.10 -10.07
C ASN A 241 -24.79 5.84 -10.80
N VAL A 242 -23.99 5.01 -10.14
CA VAL A 242 -23.40 3.79 -10.71
C VAL A 242 -23.43 2.66 -9.70
N GLU A 243 -23.42 1.43 -10.20
CA GLU A 243 -23.38 0.22 -9.37
C GLU A 243 -22.21 -0.67 -9.79
N PHE A 244 -21.38 -1.06 -8.82
CA PHE A 244 -20.30 -2.00 -9.08
C PHE A 244 -20.80 -3.45 -8.96
N HIS A 245 -20.63 -4.18 -10.05
CA HIS A 245 -20.94 -5.61 -10.11
C HIS A 245 -19.64 -6.41 -10.01
N TRP A 246 -19.58 -7.36 -9.08
CA TRP A 246 -18.42 -8.24 -8.92
C TRP A 246 -18.30 -9.21 -10.09
N PRO A 247 -17.08 -9.70 -10.43
CA PRO A 247 -16.91 -10.65 -11.52
C PRO A 247 -17.66 -11.96 -11.24
N THR A 248 -18.28 -12.50 -12.28
CA THR A 248 -18.81 -13.85 -12.24
C THR A 248 -17.66 -14.87 -12.22
N PRO A 249 -17.84 -16.04 -11.58
CA PRO A 249 -16.80 -17.06 -11.53
C PRO A 249 -16.70 -17.83 -12.85
N TYR A 250 -15.56 -18.46 -13.13
CA TYR A 250 -15.42 -19.39 -14.24
C TYR A 250 -16.22 -20.67 -13.97
N HIS A 251 -16.68 -21.33 -15.04
CA HIS A 251 -17.57 -22.50 -14.94
C HIS A 251 -16.89 -23.80 -14.47
N GLU A 252 -15.55 -23.83 -14.39
CA GLU A 252 -14.77 -25.00 -13.98
C GLU A 252 -13.66 -24.67 -12.96
N VAL A 253 -13.25 -25.66 -12.17
CA VAL A 253 -12.11 -25.55 -11.26
C VAL A 253 -10.85 -26.07 -11.96
N LEU A 254 -9.86 -25.20 -12.13
CA LEU A 254 -8.56 -25.60 -12.69
C LEU A 254 -7.65 -26.22 -11.63
N THR A 255 -6.85 -27.19 -12.04
CA THR A 255 -5.91 -27.92 -11.20
C THR A 255 -4.46 -27.64 -11.57
N LEU A 256 -3.53 -28.19 -10.81
CA LEU A 256 -2.11 -28.07 -11.14
C LEU A 256 -1.77 -28.68 -12.51
N ARG A 257 -2.54 -29.66 -13.00
CA ARG A 257 -2.43 -30.18 -14.36
C ARG A 257 -2.60 -29.08 -15.40
N ASP A 258 -3.59 -28.22 -15.23
CA ASP A 258 -3.86 -27.10 -16.16
C ASP A 258 -2.76 -26.03 -16.14
N ALA A 259 -2.02 -25.91 -15.04
CA ALA A 259 -0.87 -25.03 -14.95
C ALA A 259 0.37 -25.61 -15.66
N LEU A 260 0.60 -26.92 -15.51
CA LEU A 260 1.85 -27.57 -15.94
C LEU A 260 1.80 -28.07 -17.38
N TYR A 261 0.63 -28.39 -17.90
CA TYR A 261 0.44 -28.91 -19.25
C TYR A 261 -0.43 -27.99 -20.08
N LYS A 262 -0.49 -28.24 -21.39
CA LYS A 262 -1.43 -27.58 -22.30
C LYS A 262 -2.87 -27.64 -21.75
N SER A 263 -3.53 -26.49 -21.69
CA SER A 263 -4.86 -26.32 -21.09
C SER A 263 -5.58 -25.10 -21.67
N VAL A 264 -6.72 -24.73 -21.08
CA VAL A 264 -7.46 -23.50 -21.45
C VAL A 264 -6.68 -22.21 -21.11
N ILE A 265 -5.71 -22.28 -20.19
CA ILE A 265 -4.89 -21.12 -19.77
C ILE A 265 -3.47 -21.11 -20.35
N TYR A 266 -3.01 -22.21 -20.96
CA TYR A 266 -1.68 -22.30 -21.59
C TYR A 266 -1.72 -23.14 -22.87
N GLU A 267 -1.16 -22.60 -23.96
CA GLU A 267 -1.13 -23.28 -25.26
C GLU A 267 -0.20 -24.49 -25.32
N ASN A 268 0.82 -24.52 -24.44
CA ASN A 268 1.89 -25.51 -24.42
C ASN A 268 2.18 -25.99 -22.99
N ASP A 269 2.84 -27.14 -22.88
CA ASP A 269 3.40 -27.62 -21.62
C ASP A 269 4.42 -26.63 -21.05
N VAL A 270 4.64 -26.69 -19.73
CA VAL A 270 5.48 -25.73 -19.01
C VAL A 270 6.91 -25.74 -19.55
N PRO A 271 7.45 -24.58 -19.96
CA PRO A 271 8.82 -24.55 -20.43
C PRO A 271 9.78 -24.78 -19.26
N VAL A 272 10.88 -25.47 -19.56
CA VAL A 272 11.94 -25.73 -18.59
C VAL A 272 12.50 -24.40 -18.08
N SER A 273 12.67 -24.30 -16.77
CA SER A 273 13.25 -23.13 -16.12
C SER A 273 14.05 -23.52 -14.89
N GLU A 274 14.85 -22.58 -14.41
CA GLU A 274 15.58 -22.72 -13.16
C GLU A 274 14.64 -22.90 -11.95
N GLY A 275 15.15 -23.49 -10.87
CA GLY A 275 14.40 -23.65 -9.64
C GLY A 275 15.29 -23.97 -8.44
N ALA A 276 14.73 -23.77 -7.25
CA ALA A 276 15.38 -24.17 -6.01
C ALA A 276 15.58 -25.70 -5.97
N GLN A 277 16.62 -26.15 -5.26
CA GLN A 277 16.92 -27.56 -5.05
C GLN A 277 16.74 -27.95 -3.59
N TYR A 278 16.35 -29.20 -3.36
CA TYR A 278 16.28 -29.74 -2.00
C TYR A 278 17.65 -30.20 -1.51
N PRO A 279 17.98 -29.94 -0.22
CA PRO A 279 19.04 -30.68 0.44
C PRO A 279 18.74 -32.18 0.43
N GLU A 280 19.79 -33.01 0.38
CA GLU A 280 19.66 -34.46 0.21
C GLU A 280 18.79 -35.13 1.29
N LYS A 281 18.94 -34.73 2.56
CA LYS A 281 18.07 -35.21 3.66
C LYS A 281 16.59 -34.98 3.36
N LYS A 282 16.25 -33.80 2.84
CA LYS A 282 14.86 -33.43 2.53
C LYS A 282 14.35 -34.17 1.29
N LYS A 283 15.21 -34.34 0.28
CA LYS A 283 14.88 -35.11 -0.94
C LYS A 283 14.50 -36.55 -0.59
N ARG A 284 15.25 -37.21 0.29
CA ARG A 284 14.92 -38.57 0.76
C ARG A 284 13.55 -38.65 1.43
N VAL A 285 13.22 -37.67 2.27
CA VAL A 285 11.90 -37.61 2.93
C VAL A 285 10.78 -37.44 1.91
N LEU A 286 10.88 -36.45 1.02
CA LEU A 286 9.81 -36.17 0.05
C LEU A 286 9.66 -37.27 -1.01
N ALA A 287 10.70 -38.06 -1.28
CA ALA A 287 10.61 -39.22 -2.18
C ALA A 287 9.62 -40.29 -1.69
N MET A 288 9.37 -40.36 -0.37
CA MET A 288 8.42 -41.31 0.23
C MET A 288 6.98 -40.81 0.24
N VAL A 289 6.75 -39.52 -0.07
CA VAL A 289 5.41 -38.92 -0.02
C VAL A 289 4.75 -39.07 -1.40
N PRO A 290 3.56 -39.68 -1.52
CA PRO A 290 2.84 -39.80 -2.79
C PRO A 290 2.19 -38.46 -3.19
N GLN A 291 1.71 -38.36 -4.45
CA GLN A 291 0.97 -37.18 -4.91
C GLN A 291 -0.21 -36.85 -4.00
N GLY A 292 -0.39 -35.56 -3.69
CA GLY A 292 -1.41 -35.09 -2.75
C GLY A 292 -1.16 -35.49 -1.28
N GLY A 293 -0.07 -36.21 -1.00
CA GLY A 293 0.33 -36.66 0.33
C GLY A 293 1.07 -35.60 1.14
N ASP A 294 1.27 -35.88 2.42
CA ASP A 294 2.05 -35.07 3.35
C ASP A 294 2.79 -35.94 4.37
N TRP A 295 3.24 -35.34 5.48
CA TRP A 295 3.95 -36.03 6.56
C TRP A 295 3.23 -37.28 7.09
N ARG A 296 1.90 -37.38 6.97
CA ARG A 296 1.12 -38.55 7.43
C ARG A 296 1.38 -39.80 6.60
N ASN A 297 1.94 -39.66 5.41
CA ASN A 297 2.31 -40.76 4.54
C ASN A 297 3.72 -41.31 4.83
N LEU A 298 4.47 -40.65 5.72
CA LEU A 298 5.82 -41.09 6.08
C LEU A 298 5.77 -42.19 7.15
N PRO A 299 6.77 -43.09 7.19
CA PRO A 299 7.01 -43.92 8.37
C PRO A 299 7.13 -43.07 9.62
N GLU A 300 6.55 -43.51 10.74
CA GLU A 300 6.41 -42.70 11.95
C GLU A 300 7.74 -42.12 12.45
N GLU A 301 8.81 -42.92 12.45
CA GLU A 301 10.14 -42.47 12.89
C GLU A 301 10.73 -41.40 11.97
N VAL A 302 10.49 -41.50 10.66
CA VAL A 302 10.89 -40.46 9.68
C VAL A 302 10.06 -39.20 9.89
N ALA A 303 8.75 -39.35 10.12
CA ALA A 303 7.86 -38.23 10.38
C ALA A 303 8.26 -37.47 11.65
N LYS A 304 8.59 -38.19 12.74
CA LYS A 304 9.08 -37.61 14.00
C LYS A 304 10.39 -36.85 13.81
N ASP A 305 11.41 -37.45 13.19
CA ASP A 305 12.69 -36.79 12.91
C ASP A 305 12.49 -35.56 12.01
N TYR A 306 11.72 -35.72 10.93
CA TYR A 306 11.49 -34.63 10.01
C TYR A 306 10.70 -33.50 10.66
N MET A 307 9.65 -33.78 11.43
CA MET A 307 8.80 -32.73 12.02
C MET A 307 9.44 -32.08 13.25
N GLY A 308 10.26 -32.81 14.01
CA GLY A 308 10.86 -32.33 15.26
C GLY A 308 9.77 -31.94 16.27
N GLY A 309 9.96 -30.80 16.95
CA GLY A 309 8.99 -30.30 17.94
C GLY A 309 7.56 -30.12 17.41
N SER A 310 7.39 -29.89 16.10
CA SER A 310 6.05 -29.82 15.48
C SER A 310 5.28 -31.13 15.60
N TRP A 311 5.93 -32.29 15.77
CA TRP A 311 5.25 -33.57 16.00
C TRP A 311 4.34 -33.53 17.23
N LEU A 312 4.75 -32.84 18.29
CA LEU A 312 4.06 -32.80 19.58
C LEU A 312 2.90 -31.80 19.67
N LEU A 313 2.76 -30.90 18.69
CA LEU A 313 1.73 -29.84 18.72
C LEU A 313 0.36 -30.35 18.22
N GLY A 314 -0.74 -29.68 18.56
CA GLY A 314 -2.06 -29.96 17.96
C GLY A 314 -2.31 -29.10 16.71
N GLY A 315 -2.90 -29.69 15.66
CA GLY A 315 -3.36 -28.96 14.45
C GLY A 315 -2.26 -28.36 13.54
N GLY A 316 -2.66 -27.91 12.34
CA GLY A 316 -1.84 -27.01 11.50
C GLY A 316 -0.58 -27.56 10.81
N LYS A 317 -0.48 -28.87 10.54
CA LYS A 317 0.76 -29.51 10.05
C LYS A 317 0.72 -30.06 8.63
N THR A 318 -0.41 -29.96 7.95
CA THR A 318 -0.60 -30.53 6.60
C THR A 318 0.29 -29.89 5.53
N GLY A 319 0.91 -28.74 5.82
CA GLY A 319 1.94 -28.14 4.96
C GLY A 319 3.34 -28.75 5.08
N MET A 320 3.58 -29.63 6.06
CA MET A 320 4.89 -30.29 6.25
C MET A 320 5.01 -31.53 5.36
N ALA A 321 6.17 -31.66 4.70
CA ALA A 321 6.46 -32.73 3.74
C ALA A 321 5.37 -32.87 2.66
N ARG A 322 4.72 -31.76 2.29
CA ARG A 322 3.59 -31.76 1.36
C ARG A 322 4.06 -31.95 -0.08
N ARG A 323 3.52 -32.96 -0.76
CA ARG A 323 3.62 -33.14 -2.22
C ARG A 323 2.29 -32.72 -2.85
N LEU A 324 2.39 -31.90 -3.90
CA LEU A 324 1.22 -31.45 -4.64
C LEU A 324 0.62 -32.61 -5.47
N SER A 325 -0.60 -32.41 -5.96
CA SER A 325 -1.29 -33.35 -6.86
C SER A 325 -1.56 -32.66 -8.18
N LEU A 326 -1.44 -33.36 -9.30
CA LEU A 326 -1.88 -32.85 -10.60
C LEU A 326 -3.40 -32.62 -10.65
N ASP A 327 -4.17 -33.40 -9.90
CA ASP A 327 -5.63 -33.40 -9.98
C ASP A 327 -6.29 -32.51 -8.91
N GLU A 328 -5.48 -31.70 -8.21
CA GLU A 328 -5.95 -30.69 -7.26
C GLU A 328 -5.39 -29.31 -7.61
N PRO A 329 -6.10 -28.22 -7.29
CA PRO A 329 -5.53 -26.89 -7.28
C PRO A 329 -4.35 -26.80 -6.30
N SER A 330 -3.33 -26.05 -6.68
CA SER A 330 -2.18 -25.83 -5.82
C SER A 330 -2.58 -25.15 -4.52
N LEU A 331 -1.89 -25.47 -3.42
CA LEU A 331 -1.99 -24.67 -2.21
C LEU A 331 -1.44 -23.27 -2.46
N THR A 332 -1.80 -22.29 -1.60
CA THR A 332 -1.26 -20.93 -1.71
C THR A 332 0.26 -20.96 -1.82
N LEU A 333 0.77 -20.37 -2.90
CA LEU A 333 2.21 -20.21 -3.11
C LEU A 333 2.76 -19.12 -2.20
N THR A 334 3.96 -19.36 -1.68
CA THR A 334 4.65 -18.50 -0.71
C THR A 334 5.89 -17.90 -1.36
N CYS A 335 6.54 -16.95 -0.69
CA CYS A 335 7.75 -16.30 -1.21
C CYS A 335 8.99 -17.21 -1.25
N SER A 336 8.85 -18.46 -0.80
CA SER A 336 9.92 -19.47 -0.81
C SER A 336 9.31 -20.84 -1.07
N PRO A 337 9.80 -21.59 -2.08
CA PRO A 337 9.17 -22.83 -2.52
C PRO A 337 9.49 -24.03 -1.62
N CYS A 338 10.47 -23.90 -0.71
CA CYS A 338 11.07 -25.02 0.01
C CYS A 338 11.12 -24.84 1.54
N GLN A 339 10.25 -23.99 2.10
CA GLN A 339 10.12 -23.82 3.54
C GLN A 339 9.44 -25.04 4.18
N LYS A 340 9.99 -25.51 5.30
CA LYS A 340 9.57 -26.78 5.95
C LYS A 340 8.08 -26.84 6.32
N GLN A 341 7.50 -25.72 6.75
CA GLN A 341 6.09 -25.64 7.18
C GLN A 341 5.12 -25.42 6.01
N THR A 342 5.61 -24.91 4.90
CA THR A 342 4.84 -24.48 3.73
C THR A 342 5.35 -25.16 2.47
N GLU A 343 5.80 -26.41 2.62
CA GLU A 343 6.46 -27.19 1.56
C GLU A 343 5.53 -27.38 0.36
N ARG A 344 6.07 -27.30 -0.85
CA ARG A 344 5.34 -27.44 -2.12
C ARG A 344 6.16 -28.28 -3.10
N CYS A 345 6.28 -29.58 -2.82
CA CYS A 345 7.00 -30.48 -3.71
C CYS A 345 6.21 -30.70 -5.01
N HIS A 346 6.92 -30.72 -6.14
CA HIS A 346 6.38 -31.03 -7.46
C HIS A 346 5.61 -32.36 -7.43
N PRO A 347 4.49 -32.52 -8.15
CA PRO A 347 3.68 -33.75 -8.07
C PRO A 347 4.44 -35.00 -8.49
N LEU A 348 5.18 -34.93 -9.60
CA LEU A 348 5.83 -36.10 -10.20
C LEU A 348 7.32 -36.23 -9.87
N GLU A 349 7.95 -35.15 -9.42
CA GLU A 349 9.40 -35.09 -9.25
C GLU A 349 9.73 -34.71 -7.81
N THR A 350 10.83 -35.24 -7.26
CA THR A 350 11.24 -34.94 -5.88
C THR A 350 12.11 -33.68 -5.83
N ARG A 351 11.50 -32.56 -6.21
CA ARG A 351 12.08 -31.21 -6.19
C ARG A 351 10.99 -30.17 -5.85
N PRO A 352 11.36 -28.95 -5.42
CA PRO A 352 10.44 -27.83 -5.44
C PRO A 352 9.95 -27.54 -6.87
N LEU A 353 8.85 -26.82 -6.96
CA LEU A 353 8.40 -26.22 -8.21
C LEU A 353 9.46 -25.25 -8.77
N SER A 354 9.73 -25.30 -10.07
CA SER A 354 10.61 -24.34 -10.77
C SER A 354 10.00 -22.95 -10.82
N VAL A 355 10.78 -21.92 -11.17
CA VAL A 355 10.30 -20.53 -11.23
C VAL A 355 9.12 -20.40 -12.20
N ARG A 356 9.20 -21.02 -13.38
CA ARG A 356 8.13 -20.97 -14.37
C ARG A 356 6.88 -21.73 -13.93
N GLU A 357 7.02 -22.90 -13.31
CA GLU A 357 5.89 -23.63 -12.73
C GLU A 357 5.19 -22.77 -11.65
N TYR A 358 5.98 -22.11 -10.79
CA TYR A 358 5.48 -21.16 -9.80
C TYR A 358 4.70 -20.01 -10.43
N ALA A 359 5.26 -19.42 -11.50
CA ALA A 359 4.65 -18.31 -12.21
C ALA A 359 3.33 -18.72 -12.89
N ARG A 360 3.28 -19.93 -13.49
CA ARG A 360 2.08 -20.44 -14.15
C ARG A 360 0.92 -20.71 -13.19
N ILE A 361 1.22 -21.17 -11.97
CA ILE A 361 0.20 -21.34 -10.92
C ILE A 361 -0.37 -19.98 -10.47
N GLN A 362 0.39 -18.89 -10.61
CA GLN A 362 -0.08 -17.50 -10.44
C GLN A 362 -0.61 -16.89 -11.75
N THR A 363 -0.79 -17.70 -12.79
CA THR A 363 -1.36 -17.35 -14.10
C THR A 363 -0.56 -16.31 -14.90
N PHE A 364 0.73 -16.16 -14.64
CA PHE A 364 1.60 -15.34 -15.49
C PHE A 364 1.79 -16.00 -16.87
N PRO A 365 1.85 -15.21 -17.95
CA PRO A 365 2.19 -15.74 -19.27
C PRO A 365 3.65 -16.18 -19.32
N ASP A 366 3.97 -17.12 -20.22
CA ASP A 366 5.31 -17.71 -20.32
C ASP A 366 6.40 -16.72 -20.74
N ASN A 367 6.01 -15.67 -21.46
CA ASN A 367 6.91 -14.60 -21.87
C ASN A 367 7.18 -13.58 -20.74
N TRP A 368 6.52 -13.68 -19.59
CA TRP A 368 6.82 -12.81 -18.45
C TRP A 368 8.15 -13.20 -17.80
N ALA A 369 9.19 -12.39 -18.00
CA ALA A 369 10.56 -12.64 -17.58
C ALA A 369 10.87 -12.00 -16.21
N PHE A 370 11.00 -12.83 -15.17
CA PHE A 370 11.36 -12.37 -13.83
C PHE A 370 12.87 -12.13 -13.68
N GLN A 371 13.23 -10.98 -13.12
CA GLN A 371 14.59 -10.51 -12.90
C GLN A 371 15.01 -10.65 -11.43
N GLY A 372 16.33 -10.64 -11.17
CA GLY A 372 16.93 -10.77 -9.83
C GLY A 372 17.45 -12.17 -9.51
N SER A 373 17.80 -12.41 -8.25
CA SER A 373 18.23 -13.73 -7.78
C SER A 373 17.07 -14.73 -7.78
N MET A 374 17.36 -16.03 -7.65
CA MET A 374 16.34 -17.07 -7.49
C MET A 374 15.34 -16.73 -6.37
N SER A 375 15.84 -16.23 -5.23
CA SER A 375 15.01 -15.83 -4.09
C SER A 375 14.11 -14.65 -4.45
N ASP A 376 14.62 -13.66 -5.19
CA ASP A 376 13.82 -12.51 -5.63
C ASP A 376 12.69 -12.92 -6.56
N LYS A 377 12.95 -13.89 -7.46
CA LYS A 377 11.94 -14.40 -8.40
C LYS A 377 10.80 -15.10 -7.66
N TYR A 378 11.10 -15.99 -6.71
CA TYR A 378 10.07 -16.63 -5.88
C TYR A 378 9.33 -15.63 -4.99
N LYS A 379 10.01 -14.61 -4.44
CA LYS A 379 9.38 -13.54 -3.66
C LYS A 379 8.39 -12.74 -4.51
N GLN A 380 8.78 -12.34 -5.71
CA GLN A 380 7.92 -11.62 -6.65
C GLN A 380 6.66 -12.42 -7.00
N ILE A 381 6.82 -13.69 -7.36
CA ILE A 381 5.70 -14.57 -7.74
C ILE A 381 4.80 -14.87 -6.53
N GLY A 382 5.37 -15.18 -5.37
CA GLY A 382 4.63 -15.50 -4.16
C GLY A 382 3.79 -14.33 -3.62
N ASN A 383 4.32 -13.11 -3.73
CA ASN A 383 3.60 -11.88 -3.33
C ASN A 383 2.51 -11.48 -4.32
N ALA A 384 2.64 -11.82 -5.60
CA ALA A 384 1.72 -11.37 -6.65
C ALA A 384 0.26 -11.74 -6.39
N VAL A 385 -0.64 -10.88 -6.85
CA VAL A 385 -2.03 -11.25 -7.16
C VAL A 385 -2.00 -12.14 -8.41
N PRO A 386 -2.73 -13.27 -8.46
CA PRO A 386 -2.82 -14.05 -9.68
C PRO A 386 -3.36 -13.19 -10.83
N VAL A 387 -2.71 -13.25 -11.98
CA VAL A 387 -3.03 -12.40 -13.14
C VAL A 387 -4.49 -12.57 -13.58
N ASN A 388 -5.01 -13.80 -13.64
CA ASN A 388 -6.41 -14.04 -14.07
C ASN A 388 -7.44 -13.55 -13.05
N LEU A 389 -7.14 -13.59 -11.74
CA LEU A 389 -7.98 -12.98 -10.72
C LEU A 389 -8.00 -11.45 -10.88
N ALA A 390 -6.83 -10.83 -11.05
CA ALA A 390 -6.71 -9.40 -11.29
C ALA A 390 -7.43 -8.98 -12.58
N TRP A 391 -7.34 -9.78 -13.64
CA TRP A 391 -8.05 -9.58 -14.90
C TRP A 391 -9.57 -9.67 -14.74
N ALA A 392 -10.10 -10.66 -14.02
CA ALA A 392 -11.53 -10.77 -13.75
C ALA A 392 -12.09 -9.55 -13.00
N VAL A 393 -11.38 -9.10 -11.95
CA VAL A 393 -11.72 -7.85 -11.25
C VAL A 393 -11.60 -6.65 -12.19
N GLY A 394 -10.54 -6.58 -12.98
CA GLY A 394 -10.31 -5.53 -13.96
C GLY A 394 -11.46 -5.39 -14.96
N ARG A 395 -11.98 -6.49 -15.51
CA ARG A 395 -13.13 -6.46 -16.43
C ARG A 395 -14.40 -5.90 -15.78
N SER A 396 -14.59 -6.19 -14.49
CA SER A 396 -15.70 -5.65 -13.71
C SER A 396 -15.54 -4.16 -13.45
N LEU A 397 -14.32 -3.71 -13.19
CA LEU A 397 -14.00 -2.27 -13.12
C LEU A 397 -14.21 -1.59 -14.48
N ILE A 398 -13.85 -2.21 -15.59
CA ILE A 398 -14.08 -1.65 -16.92
C ILE A 398 -15.57 -1.47 -17.21
N ARG A 399 -16.43 -2.42 -16.80
CA ARG A 399 -17.89 -2.22 -16.86
C ARG A 399 -18.32 -0.98 -16.06
N LEU A 400 -17.86 -0.86 -14.81
CA LEU A 400 -18.12 0.32 -13.99
C LEU A 400 -17.63 1.62 -14.66
N PHE A 401 -16.40 1.65 -15.19
CA PHE A 401 -15.85 2.83 -15.86
C PHE A 401 -16.58 3.18 -17.15
N ASN A 402 -17.08 2.19 -17.88
CA ASN A 402 -17.94 2.40 -19.04
C ASN A 402 -19.27 3.06 -18.61
N ASP A 403 -19.85 2.66 -17.48
CA ASP A 403 -21.04 3.29 -16.91
C ASP A 403 -20.77 4.72 -16.43
N ILE A 404 -19.65 4.94 -15.74
CA ILE A 404 -19.20 6.29 -15.35
C ILE A 404 -19.05 7.18 -16.59
N GLN A 405 -18.47 6.67 -17.68
CA GLN A 405 -18.32 7.44 -18.92
C GLN A 405 -19.67 7.77 -19.58
N ARG A 406 -20.69 6.93 -19.43
CA ARG A 406 -22.04 7.21 -19.96
C ARG A 406 -22.71 8.36 -19.22
N ILE A 407 -22.55 8.43 -17.90
CA ILE A 407 -23.15 9.50 -17.07
C ILE A 407 -22.32 10.78 -17.05
N MET A 408 -20.99 10.66 -17.16
CA MET A 408 -20.04 11.76 -17.12
C MET A 408 -19.04 11.63 -18.29
N PRO A 409 -19.44 12.01 -19.52
CA PRO A 409 -18.57 11.89 -20.68
C PRO A 409 -17.35 12.82 -20.56
N GLU A 410 -16.18 12.21 -20.57
CA GLU A 410 -14.90 12.92 -20.50
C GLU A 410 -13.88 12.33 -21.49
N ASN A 411 -12.96 13.18 -21.97
CA ASN A 411 -11.82 12.72 -22.77
C ASN A 411 -10.68 12.21 -21.87
N THR A 412 -9.91 11.25 -22.39
CA THR A 412 -8.69 10.78 -21.72
C THR A 412 -7.72 11.94 -21.53
N GLN A 413 -7.28 12.15 -20.29
CA GLN A 413 -6.36 13.23 -19.95
C GLN A 413 -4.93 12.90 -20.40
N ASN A 414 -4.20 13.90 -20.87
CA ASN A 414 -2.78 13.74 -21.19
C ASN A 414 -1.94 13.86 -19.91
N CYS A 415 -1.25 12.78 -19.55
CA CYS A 415 -0.42 12.70 -18.35
C CYS A 415 1.08 12.88 -18.61
N THR A 416 1.52 13.06 -19.87
CA THR A 416 2.95 13.00 -20.23
C THR A 416 3.81 14.02 -19.46
N GLU A 417 3.38 15.28 -19.39
CA GLU A 417 4.15 16.32 -18.67
C GLU A 417 4.17 16.08 -17.16
N ALA A 418 3.03 15.68 -16.59
CA ALA A 418 2.93 15.38 -15.16
C ALA A 418 3.80 14.18 -14.78
N VAL A 419 3.81 13.12 -15.59
CA VAL A 419 4.68 11.96 -15.39
C VAL A 419 6.15 12.37 -15.51
N ARG A 420 6.51 13.18 -16.51
CA ARG A 420 7.88 13.69 -16.67
C ARG A 420 8.34 14.48 -15.45
N GLU A 421 7.48 15.37 -14.94
CA GLU A 421 7.78 16.15 -13.73
C GLU A 421 8.04 15.25 -12.52
N ILE A 422 7.18 14.26 -12.29
CA ILE A 422 7.33 13.32 -11.17
C ILE A 422 8.60 12.50 -11.34
N MET A 423 8.83 11.92 -12.52
CA MET A 423 10.04 11.11 -12.77
C MET A 423 11.31 11.95 -12.65
N HIS A 424 11.29 13.20 -13.10
CA HIS A 424 12.42 14.12 -12.93
C HIS A 424 12.67 14.39 -11.44
N LYS A 425 11.65 14.76 -10.67
CA LYS A 425 11.76 14.93 -9.21
C LYS A 425 12.35 13.69 -8.54
N GLN A 426 11.90 12.50 -8.91
CA GLN A 426 12.43 11.24 -8.36
C GLN A 426 13.89 10.97 -8.78
N SER A 427 14.30 11.36 -9.99
CA SER A 427 15.69 11.21 -10.44
C SER A 427 16.69 12.08 -9.67
N LEU A 428 16.19 13.11 -8.98
CA LEU A 428 16.99 13.98 -8.11
C LEU A 428 17.17 13.40 -6.70
N LEU A 429 16.45 12.34 -6.35
CA LEU A 429 16.53 11.68 -5.05
C LEU A 429 17.53 10.52 -5.11
N GLU A 430 18.37 10.39 -4.08
CA GLU A 430 19.26 9.26 -3.84
C GLU A 430 18.86 8.52 -2.56
N VAL A 431 18.87 7.20 -2.61
CA VAL A 431 18.56 6.35 -1.46
C VAL A 431 19.86 5.90 -0.81
N VAL A 432 20.20 6.47 0.35
CA VAL A 432 21.33 6.05 1.18
C VAL A 432 20.86 4.90 2.08
N LYS A 433 21.47 3.72 1.93
CA LYS A 433 21.19 2.56 2.78
C LYS A 433 22.18 2.50 3.93
N ASP A 434 21.68 2.61 5.16
CA ASP A 434 22.48 2.33 6.35
C ASP A 434 22.62 0.81 6.53
N ARG A 435 23.86 0.33 6.39
CA ARG A 435 24.21 -1.10 6.47
C ARG A 435 24.03 -1.68 7.87
N ASN A 436 23.99 -0.86 8.91
CA ASN A 436 23.90 -1.31 10.31
C ASN A 436 22.45 -1.41 10.80
N THR A 437 21.57 -0.53 10.34
CA THR A 437 20.17 -0.45 10.79
C THR A 437 19.16 -1.04 9.81
N GLN A 438 19.58 -1.42 8.59
CA GLN A 438 18.70 -1.78 7.47
C GLN A 438 17.68 -0.69 7.12
N THR A 439 17.90 0.55 7.57
CA THR A 439 17.05 1.68 7.21
C THR A 439 17.59 2.37 5.95
N SER A 440 16.67 2.97 5.18
CA SER A 440 16.99 3.74 3.99
C SER A 440 16.62 5.20 4.24
N THR A 441 17.58 6.11 4.09
CA THR A 441 17.35 7.56 4.09
C THR A 441 17.36 8.05 2.65
N VAL A 442 16.34 8.82 2.28
CA VAL A 442 16.28 9.45 0.96
C VAL A 442 16.81 10.87 1.08
N THR A 443 17.85 11.18 0.32
CA THR A 443 18.52 12.49 0.30
C THR A 443 18.47 13.05 -1.11
N ASN A 444 18.26 14.35 -1.26
CA ASN A 444 18.44 14.98 -2.56
C ASN A 444 19.91 14.86 -3.00
N LYS A 445 20.14 14.62 -4.30
CA LYS A 445 21.46 14.57 -4.93
C LYS A 445 22.25 15.89 -4.78
N TYR A 446 21.52 16.96 -4.47
CA TYR A 446 22.04 18.24 -4.03
C TYR A 446 21.68 18.42 -2.55
N HIS A 447 22.65 18.86 -1.72
CA HIS A 447 22.54 18.91 -0.26
C HIS A 447 21.27 19.59 0.24
N GLU A 448 20.32 18.78 0.71
CA GLU A 448 19.28 19.20 1.63
C GLU A 448 19.58 18.53 2.97
N LEU A 449 19.92 19.35 3.96
CA LEU A 449 20.42 18.89 5.27
C LEU A 449 19.30 18.20 6.05
N ASN A 450 19.56 17.01 6.59
CA ASN A 450 18.62 16.33 7.48
C ASN A 450 18.68 16.93 8.90
N PHE A 451 17.70 16.60 9.75
CA PHE A 451 17.56 17.18 11.09
C PHE A 451 18.72 16.89 12.07
N LEU A 452 19.42 15.77 11.92
CA LEU A 452 20.60 15.43 12.73
C LEU A 452 21.85 16.16 12.21
N ASP A 453 21.99 16.33 10.90
CA ASP A 453 23.09 17.10 10.31
C ASP A 453 22.94 18.60 10.61
N LEU A 454 21.70 19.10 10.61
CA LEU A 454 21.36 20.46 11.06
C LEU A 454 21.64 20.68 12.54
N PHE A 455 21.49 19.64 13.38
CA PHE A 455 21.79 19.74 14.80
C PHE A 455 23.29 19.94 15.03
N ASP A 456 24.15 19.15 14.39
CA ASP A 456 25.60 19.32 14.51
C ASP A 456 26.08 20.66 13.92
N GLN A 457 25.41 21.17 12.89
CA GLN A 457 25.79 22.40 12.21
C GLN A 457 25.24 23.69 12.87
N TYR A 458 24.02 23.63 13.45
CA TYR A 458 23.26 24.79 13.92
C TYR A 458 22.76 24.68 15.37
N ALA A 459 23.25 23.73 16.18
CA ALA A 459 22.94 23.71 17.62
C ALA A 459 23.26 25.04 18.32
N LEU A 460 24.28 25.75 17.86
CA LEU A 460 24.74 27.03 18.41
C LEU A 460 24.71 28.18 17.38
N ASN A 461 24.22 27.93 16.16
CA ASN A 461 24.18 28.91 15.05
C ASN A 461 22.75 29.11 14.54
N SER A 462 22.46 30.28 13.96
CA SER A 462 21.16 30.59 13.39
C SER A 462 20.90 29.81 12.09
N ILE A 463 19.73 29.17 11.99
CA ILE A 463 19.20 28.55 10.76
C ILE A 463 18.78 29.64 9.77
N THR A 464 18.19 30.71 10.29
CA THR A 464 17.98 31.97 9.57
C THR A 464 18.15 33.11 10.56
N ASP A 465 18.78 34.18 10.07
CA ASP A 465 18.90 35.46 10.74
C ASP A 465 18.21 36.48 9.85
N ASN A 466 17.07 37.00 10.32
CA ASN A 466 16.44 38.14 9.71
C ASN A 466 16.94 39.37 10.47
N SER A 467 17.77 40.18 9.81
CA SER A 467 17.95 41.55 10.27
C SER A 467 16.65 42.31 10.04
N MET A 468 16.23 43.09 11.02
CA MET A 468 15.41 44.25 10.67
C MET A 468 16.31 45.08 9.77
N LEU A 469 15.99 45.16 8.48
CA LEU A 469 16.61 46.14 7.59
C LEU A 469 16.61 47.48 8.33
N HIS A 470 17.79 48.06 8.53
CA HIS A 470 18.13 49.48 8.39
C HIS A 470 19.29 49.93 9.29
N ASP A 471 20.51 49.55 8.91
CA ASP A 471 21.72 50.33 9.27
C ASP A 471 22.22 51.19 8.09
N ASP A 472 21.81 50.90 6.85
CA ASP A 472 22.27 51.63 5.65
C ASP A 472 21.43 52.87 5.30
N ILE A 473 20.37 53.17 6.05
CA ILE A 473 19.55 54.36 5.81
C ILE A 473 20.11 55.53 6.62
N ASN A 474 20.68 56.51 5.91
CA ASN A 474 21.07 57.79 6.50
C ASN A 474 19.81 58.57 6.91
N TRP A 475 19.42 58.37 8.16
CA TRP A 475 18.20 58.90 8.73
C TRP A 475 18.26 60.42 9.01
N GLU A 476 19.45 61.01 9.02
CA GLU A 476 19.61 62.47 9.06
C GLU A 476 19.10 63.14 7.78
N LYS A 477 19.09 62.41 6.64
CA LYS A 477 18.58 62.91 5.36
C LYS A 477 17.04 63.00 5.32
N TYR A 478 16.33 62.34 6.24
CA TYR A 478 14.87 62.23 6.25
C TYR A 478 14.20 62.79 7.52
N GLY A 479 14.89 63.66 8.28
CA GLY A 479 14.26 64.43 9.36
C GLY A 479 14.23 63.79 10.75
N GLY A 480 15.09 62.81 11.04
CA GLY A 480 15.22 62.19 12.37
C GLY A 480 14.32 60.96 12.58
N LYS A 481 14.77 60.02 13.44
CA LYS A 481 14.24 58.63 13.55
C LYS A 481 12.71 58.61 13.54
N PRO A 482 12.05 57.80 12.69
CA PRO A 482 10.60 57.69 12.78
C PRO A 482 10.30 56.91 14.08
N GLN A 483 9.13 57.11 14.66
CA GLN A 483 8.65 56.16 15.67
C GLN A 483 8.70 54.75 15.08
N GLN A 484 9.27 53.80 15.83
CA GLN A 484 9.56 52.40 15.49
C GLN A 484 8.37 51.54 14.97
N ALA A 485 7.23 52.13 14.65
CA ALA A 485 5.97 51.45 14.34
C ALA A 485 5.58 51.39 12.85
N ALA A 486 6.36 51.94 11.92
CA ALA A 486 5.89 52.20 10.55
C ALA A 486 6.68 51.47 9.45
N MET A 487 6.38 50.18 9.28
CA MET A 487 6.10 49.49 8.00
C MET A 487 6.16 47.97 8.23
N VAL A 488 5.05 47.38 8.67
CA VAL A 488 4.92 45.92 8.64
C VAL A 488 4.81 45.50 7.18
N ASP A 489 5.68 44.61 6.72
CA ASP A 489 5.60 44.09 5.36
C ASP A 489 4.48 43.05 5.30
N GLU A 490 3.32 43.49 4.80
CA GLU A 490 2.10 42.67 4.78
C GLU A 490 2.23 41.45 3.86
N THR A 491 3.20 41.45 2.93
CA THR A 491 3.47 40.34 2.02
C THR A 491 4.22 39.18 2.69
N LYS A 492 4.84 39.42 3.85
CA LYS A 492 5.64 38.41 4.56
C LYS A 492 4.76 37.43 5.31
N ASN A 493 5.33 36.24 5.51
CA ASN A 493 4.69 35.18 6.27
C ASN A 493 4.71 35.46 7.76
N VAL A 494 3.61 35.13 8.41
CA VAL A 494 3.43 35.08 9.86
C VAL A 494 3.14 33.64 10.28
N LEU A 495 4.00 33.13 11.15
CA LEU A 495 3.83 31.85 11.83
C LEU A 495 2.98 32.05 13.07
N ILE A 496 1.81 31.42 13.12
CA ILE A 496 0.92 31.43 14.27
C ILE A 496 1.14 30.14 15.05
N SER A 497 1.53 30.21 16.31
CA SER A 497 1.71 28.99 17.13
C SER A 497 1.14 29.14 18.52
N LEU A 498 0.61 28.03 19.05
CA LEU A 498 0.10 27.93 20.41
C LEU A 498 1.21 28.24 21.41
N VAL A 499 0.94 29.20 22.29
CA VAL A 499 1.74 29.47 23.49
C VAL A 499 1.17 28.64 24.64
N LYS A 500 2.04 27.95 25.37
CA LYS A 500 1.62 27.21 26.56
C LYS A 500 1.38 28.16 27.73
N LYS A 501 0.46 27.78 28.61
CA LYS A 501 0.01 28.57 29.76
C LYS A 501 1.15 29.08 30.66
N ASP A 502 2.24 28.33 30.79
CA ASP A 502 3.43 28.70 31.56
C ASP A 502 4.20 29.89 30.96
N ASN A 503 4.04 30.18 29.67
CA ASN A 503 4.74 31.26 28.97
C ASN A 503 3.82 32.40 28.53
N GLU A 504 2.49 32.26 28.65
CA GLU A 504 1.52 33.25 28.14
C GLU A 504 1.76 34.67 28.67
N LYS A 505 2.19 34.82 29.93
CA LYS A 505 2.38 36.13 30.57
C LYS A 505 3.34 37.03 29.78
N MET A 506 4.47 36.49 29.34
CA MET A 506 5.51 37.24 28.61
C MET A 506 5.06 37.66 27.20
N PHE A 507 4.14 36.91 26.59
CA PHE A 507 3.56 37.28 25.30
C PHE A 507 2.42 38.29 25.44
N LEU A 508 1.69 38.25 26.57
CA LEU A 508 0.60 39.19 26.87
C LEU A 508 1.09 40.61 27.16
N ASP A 509 2.26 40.75 27.77
CA ASP A 509 2.90 42.03 28.10
C ASP A 509 3.94 42.49 27.06
N GLY A 510 4.16 41.70 26.01
CA GLY A 510 5.11 42.01 24.93
C GLY A 510 6.59 41.85 25.30
N SER A 511 6.91 41.35 26.50
CA SER A 511 8.30 41.19 26.98
C SER A 511 8.99 39.91 26.49
N ALA A 512 8.27 39.04 25.78
CA ALA A 512 8.82 37.79 25.26
C ALA A 512 9.97 38.03 24.29
N THR A 513 11.14 37.45 24.61
CA THR A 513 12.33 37.46 23.75
C THR A 513 12.59 36.12 23.09
N ILE A 514 12.00 35.03 23.60
CA ILE A 514 12.24 33.66 23.12
C ILE A 514 10.92 32.88 23.07
N TYR A 515 10.73 32.12 22.00
CA TYR A 515 9.66 31.13 21.86
C TYR A 515 10.24 29.73 21.61
N TYR A 516 9.79 28.76 22.42
CA TYR A 516 10.08 27.34 22.24
C TYR A 516 8.90 26.63 21.58
N THR A 517 9.14 25.97 20.45
CA THR A 517 8.10 25.21 19.74
C THR A 517 7.55 24.02 20.56
N GLY A 518 6.33 23.57 20.23
CA GLY A 518 5.67 22.40 20.84
C GLY A 518 6.22 21.05 20.36
N LYS A 519 5.89 19.93 21.04
CA LYS A 519 6.42 18.58 20.67
C LYS A 519 5.84 18.10 19.35
N LYS A 520 4.68 18.65 18.97
CA LYS A 520 3.95 18.37 17.74
C LYS A 520 4.20 19.44 16.67
N PHE A 521 5.34 20.12 16.73
CA PHE A 521 5.77 21.05 15.70
C PHE A 521 6.38 20.27 14.53
N PRO A 522 6.20 20.70 13.27
CA PRO A 522 6.65 19.95 12.10
C PRO A 522 8.16 19.81 12.12
N THR A 523 8.63 18.66 11.66
CA THR A 523 10.06 18.37 11.50
C THR A 523 10.70 19.16 10.36
N SER A 524 9.91 19.88 9.57
CA SER A 524 10.36 20.68 8.43
C SER A 524 9.59 22.00 8.36
N VAL A 525 10.30 23.13 8.27
CA VAL A 525 9.72 24.46 8.03
C VAL A 525 10.51 25.16 6.94
N ALA A 526 9.81 25.72 5.96
CA ALA A 526 10.44 26.52 4.91
C ALA A 526 10.94 27.85 5.49
N LEU A 527 12.20 28.21 5.20
CA LEU A 527 12.85 29.40 5.77
C LEU A 527 12.08 30.70 5.48
N ASN A 528 11.52 30.83 4.28
CA ASN A 528 10.72 31.99 3.88
C ASN A 528 9.40 32.14 4.67
N LYS A 529 9.04 31.15 5.52
CA LYS A 529 7.90 31.22 6.44
C LYS A 529 8.27 31.74 7.84
N LEU A 530 9.55 31.87 8.14
CA LEU A 530 10.06 32.26 9.46
C LEU A 530 10.41 33.75 9.51
N PHE A 531 9.45 34.62 9.17
CA PHE A 531 9.67 36.08 9.18
C PHE A 531 8.98 36.74 10.39
N TYR A 532 7.65 36.66 10.45
CA TYR A 532 6.89 37.08 11.61
C TYR A 532 6.43 35.88 12.44
N PHE A 533 6.25 36.10 13.73
CA PHE A 533 5.64 35.19 14.69
C PHE A 533 4.44 35.85 15.34
N MET A 534 3.39 35.07 15.58
CA MET A 534 2.21 35.54 16.29
C MET A 534 1.75 34.50 17.32
N PRO A 535 1.77 34.83 18.62
CA PRO A 535 1.36 33.91 19.67
C PRO A 535 -0.15 33.67 19.62
N TYR A 536 -0.54 32.40 19.56
CA TYR A 536 -1.92 31.99 19.78
C TYR A 536 -2.13 31.68 21.25
N ILE A 537 -3.00 32.43 21.91
CA ILE A 537 -3.38 32.26 23.31
C ILE A 537 -4.65 31.41 23.37
N LYS A 538 -4.60 30.27 24.08
CA LYS A 538 -5.69 29.30 24.11
C LYS A 538 -6.98 29.96 24.64
N GLY A 539 -8.06 29.87 23.86
CA GLY A 539 -9.36 30.46 24.22
C GLY A 539 -9.50 31.95 23.95
N LYS A 540 -8.45 32.63 23.45
CA LYS A 540 -8.50 34.04 23.00
C LYS A 540 -8.23 34.16 21.51
N GLY A 541 -7.17 33.52 21.01
CA GLY A 541 -6.72 33.64 19.63
C GLY A 541 -5.43 34.43 19.50
N VAL A 542 -5.33 35.28 18.47
CA VAL A 542 -4.12 36.06 18.14
C VAL A 542 -4.36 37.56 18.23
N ARG A 543 -3.31 38.35 18.50
CA ARG A 543 -3.42 39.81 18.61
C ARG A 543 -2.12 40.53 18.24
N ASP A 544 -1.02 40.05 18.77
CA ASP A 544 0.26 40.75 18.80
C ASP A 544 1.23 40.18 17.77
N LEU A 545 1.92 41.05 17.01
CA LEU A 545 2.87 40.66 16.00
C LEU A 545 4.29 40.77 16.55
N PHE A 546 5.07 39.72 16.36
CA PHE A 546 6.48 39.65 16.69
C PHE A 546 7.31 39.40 15.44
N PHE A 547 8.52 39.91 15.42
CA PHE A 547 9.53 39.65 14.40
C PHE A 547 10.42 38.51 14.85
N ILE A 548 10.67 37.53 13.98
CA ILE A 548 11.63 36.45 14.26
C ILE A 548 12.99 36.96 13.85
N LYS A 549 13.81 37.36 14.83
CA LYS A 549 15.19 37.79 14.59
C LYS A 549 16.03 36.60 14.15
N ILE A 550 15.97 35.54 14.96
CA ILE A 550 16.76 34.34 14.76
C ILE A 550 15.87 33.11 14.94
N ALA A 551 15.98 32.14 14.03
CA ALA A 551 15.50 30.79 14.26
C ALA A 551 16.69 29.84 14.36
N ARG A 552 16.71 28.99 15.39
CA ARG A 552 17.80 28.02 15.62
C ARG A 552 17.30 26.74 16.28
N LEU A 553 18.10 25.69 16.25
CA LEU A 553 17.87 24.52 17.09
C LEU A 553 18.37 24.82 18.51
N GLY A 554 17.66 24.31 19.51
CA GLY A 554 18.03 24.47 20.91
C GLY A 554 17.22 23.59 21.83
N TYR A 555 17.63 23.49 23.09
CA TYR A 555 16.93 22.68 24.08
C TYR A 555 15.78 23.44 24.74
N ARG A 556 14.77 22.73 25.23
CA ARG A 556 13.72 23.36 26.02
C ARG A 556 14.34 24.03 27.25
N LYS A 557 14.04 25.32 27.43
CA LYS A 557 14.52 26.15 28.56
C LYS A 557 16.06 26.19 28.68
N GLU A 558 16.75 26.13 27.54
CA GLU A 558 18.20 26.27 27.43
C GLU A 558 18.74 27.49 28.17
N GLY A 559 19.86 27.30 28.89
CA GLY A 559 20.51 28.35 29.67
C GLY A 559 19.80 28.70 30.99
N THR A 560 18.75 27.98 31.36
CA THR A 560 18.07 28.13 32.65
C THR A 560 18.28 26.90 33.54
N ALA A 561 17.95 27.01 34.83
CA ALA A 561 17.99 25.88 35.76
C ALA A 561 17.05 24.71 35.41
N GLU A 562 16.13 24.92 34.46
CA GLU A 562 15.14 23.93 34.01
C GLU A 562 15.40 23.40 32.58
N GLU A 563 16.63 23.54 32.08
CA GLU A 563 17.05 23.03 30.77
C GLU A 563 16.83 21.51 30.64
N ASP A 564 16.16 21.09 29.56
CA ASP A 564 15.96 19.66 29.23
C ASP A 564 16.71 19.30 27.94
N ARG A 565 17.90 18.70 28.11
CA ARG A 565 18.79 18.29 27.01
C ARG A 565 18.26 17.11 26.18
N ASN A 566 17.19 16.44 26.61
CA ASN A 566 16.53 15.39 25.85
C ASN A 566 15.33 15.91 25.04
N ASP A 567 15.02 17.20 25.14
CA ASP A 567 13.85 17.83 24.53
C ASP A 567 14.29 18.92 23.54
N LEU A 568 14.86 18.48 22.41
CA LEU A 568 15.31 19.33 21.30
C LEU A 568 14.14 20.02 20.60
N ARG A 569 14.26 21.33 20.37
CA ARG A 569 13.22 22.21 19.80
C ARG A 569 13.79 23.12 18.72
N LEU A 570 12.90 23.58 17.85
CA LEU A 570 13.12 24.83 17.12
C LEU A 570 12.80 25.99 18.08
N VAL A 571 13.75 26.91 18.20
CA VAL A 571 13.72 28.08 19.09
C VAL A 571 13.73 29.34 18.23
N PHE A 572 12.81 30.27 18.52
CA PHE A 572 12.78 31.58 17.89
C PHE A 572 13.18 32.64 18.89
N GLU A 573 14.15 33.47 18.52
CA GLU A 573 14.40 34.75 19.17
C GLU A 573 13.49 35.77 18.53
N VAL A 574 12.58 36.32 19.33
CA VAL A 574 11.48 37.15 18.85
C VAL A 574 11.56 38.54 19.46
N GLU A 575 11.08 39.52 18.72
CA GLU A 575 10.98 40.90 19.16
C GLU A 575 9.58 41.43 18.88
N PHE A 576 8.96 42.07 19.87
CA PHE A 576 7.64 42.64 19.69
C PHE A 576 7.68 43.77 18.65
N VAL A 577 6.77 43.71 17.67
CA VAL A 577 6.66 44.73 16.60
C VAL A 577 5.54 45.69 16.94
N LYS A 578 4.31 45.19 16.99
CA LYS A 578 3.12 45.98 17.32
C LYS A 578 1.95 45.08 17.68
N GLN A 579 0.96 45.66 18.35
CA GLN A 579 -0.37 45.10 18.42
C GLN A 579 -1.03 45.21 17.03
N LEU A 580 -1.35 44.08 16.40
CA LEU A 580 -1.90 44.06 15.04
C LEU A 580 -3.43 44.22 15.04
N PHE A 581 -4.11 43.75 16.08
CA PHE A 581 -5.57 43.81 16.24
C PHE A 581 -5.93 44.51 17.55
N GLU A 582 -7.01 45.31 17.57
CA GLU A 582 -7.51 45.98 18.79
C GLU A 582 -7.81 44.98 19.91
N ASP A 583 -8.45 43.86 19.56
CA ASP A 583 -8.75 42.74 20.45
C ASP A 583 -8.24 41.41 19.88
N TYR A 584 -8.21 40.37 20.73
CA TYR A 584 -7.83 39.02 20.30
C TYR A 584 -8.83 38.48 19.26
N LYS A 585 -8.30 38.10 18.09
CA LYS A 585 -9.07 37.47 17.01
C LYS A 585 -8.96 35.95 17.07
N PRO A 586 -10.07 35.20 17.03
CA PRO A 586 -10.02 33.75 16.91
C PRO A 586 -9.43 33.36 15.54
N VAL A 587 -8.47 32.45 15.57
CA VAL A 587 -7.92 31.80 14.37
C VAL A 587 -8.10 30.31 14.52
N GLU A 588 -8.59 29.65 13.49
CA GLU A 588 -8.71 28.19 13.50
C GLU A 588 -7.31 27.56 13.40
N LEU A 589 -6.89 26.92 14.49
CA LEU A 589 -5.80 25.95 14.44
C LEU A 589 -6.43 24.61 14.06
N LYS A 590 -5.98 24.00 12.95
CA LYS A 590 -6.49 22.69 12.54
C LYS A 590 -6.39 21.71 13.70
N ILE A 591 -7.40 20.86 13.89
CA ILE A 591 -7.67 20.01 15.06
C ILE A 591 -6.45 19.20 15.57
N TRP A 592 -5.47 18.94 14.70
CA TRP A 592 -4.26 18.17 14.99
C TRP A 592 -2.94 18.99 15.03
N GLN A 593 -2.99 20.31 14.81
CA GLN A 593 -1.82 21.18 14.66
C GLN A 593 -1.75 22.22 15.79
N THR A 594 -0.58 22.36 16.43
CA THR A 594 -0.31 23.42 17.42
C THR A 594 0.18 24.73 16.79
N PHE A 595 0.10 24.84 15.46
CA PHE A 595 0.58 25.98 14.68
C PHE A 595 -0.12 26.03 13.30
N THR A 596 -0.01 27.17 12.62
CA THR A 596 -0.37 27.39 11.20
C THR A 596 0.48 28.55 10.66
N ASP A 597 0.53 28.73 9.34
CA ASP A 597 1.16 29.88 8.71
C ASP A 597 0.25 30.55 7.67
N THR A 598 0.46 31.83 7.45
CA THR A 598 -0.24 32.66 6.45
C THR A 598 0.61 33.91 6.15
N THR A 599 0.17 34.79 5.26
CA THR A 599 0.73 36.16 5.14
C THR A 599 0.02 37.12 6.08
N VAL A 600 0.70 38.20 6.48
CA VAL A 600 0.10 39.25 7.31
C VAL A 600 -1.11 39.88 6.62
N ASP A 601 -1.04 40.15 5.32
CA ASP A 601 -2.15 40.64 4.49
C ASP A 601 -3.41 39.76 4.60
N LYS A 602 -3.25 38.44 4.46
CA LYS A 602 -4.35 37.47 4.59
C LYS A 602 -4.93 37.40 5.99
N LEU A 603 -4.17 37.79 7.01
CA LEU A 603 -4.61 37.79 8.41
C LEU A 603 -5.36 39.09 8.76
N ILE A 604 -4.99 40.21 8.13
CA ILE A 604 -5.67 41.50 8.29
C ILE A 604 -6.99 41.51 7.51
N ASN A 605 -7.00 40.96 6.29
CA ASN A 605 -8.15 40.97 5.38
C ASN A 605 -9.13 39.80 5.57
N LYS A 606 -8.95 38.99 6.62
CA LYS A 606 -9.88 37.97 7.10
C LYS A 606 -10.61 38.45 8.35
#